data_AF-A0AAV1C4N0-F1
#
_entry.id   AF-A0AAV1C4N0-F1
#
_cell.length_a   1.000
_cell.length_b   1.000
_cell.length_c   1.000
_cell.angle_alpha   90.00
_cell.angle_beta   90.00
_cell.angle_gamma   90.00
#
_symmetry.space_group_name_H-M   'P 1'
#
loop_
_entity.id
_entity.type
_entity.pdbx_description
1 polymer ?
#
loop_
_entity_poly.entity_id
_entity_poly.type
_entity_poly.pdbx_seq_one_letter_code
_entity_poly.pdbx_strand_id
1 'polypeptide(L)' 'NHLQVTFSKRRAGLFKKASEFCTLTGSEPAIVVFSPGDKAYSFSCPGVSEVIEKYENEPSHLSTVQ' A
#
# COMPACT_ATOMS: atom_id res chain seq x y z
N ASN A 1 -4.86 -19.66 -16.10
CA ASN A 1 -3.65 -18.88 -16.47
C ASN A 1 -3.91 -17.37 -16.62
N HIS A 2 -5.00 -16.93 -17.26
CA HIS A 2 -5.31 -15.49 -17.45
C HIS A 2 -5.33 -14.66 -16.15
N LEU A 3 -5.89 -15.18 -15.06
CA LEU A 3 -5.95 -14.50 -13.76
C LEU A 3 -4.57 -14.12 -13.19
N GLN A 4 -3.57 -15.00 -13.31
CA GLN A 4 -2.21 -14.74 -12.84
C GLN A 4 -1.53 -13.65 -13.67
N VAL A 5 -1.73 -13.66 -14.98
CA VAL A 5 -1.22 -12.63 -15.90
C VAL A 5 -1.87 -11.29 -15.62
N THR A 6 -3.21 -11.26 -15.47
CA THR A 6 -3.97 -10.05 -15.13
C THR A 6 -3.51 -9.50 -13.78
N PHE A 7 -3.39 -10.34 -12.75
CA PHE A 7 -2.90 -9.92 -11.44
C PHE A 7 -1.52 -9.28 -11.54
N SER A 8 -0.58 -9.95 -12.22
CA SER A 8 0.79 -9.47 -12.34
C SER A 8 0.87 -8.10 -13.03
N LYS A 9 0.14 -7.93 -14.15
CA LYS A 9 0.11 -6.66 -14.89
C LYS A 9 -0.60 -5.55 -14.12
N ARG A 10 -1.76 -5.82 -13.51
CA ARG A 10 -2.52 -4.82 -12.74
C ARG A 10 -1.79 -4.40 -11.48
N ARG A 11 -1.17 -5.35 -10.75
CA ARG A 11 -0.34 -5.05 -9.58
C ARG A 11 0.85 -4.15 -9.94
N ALA A 12 1.55 -4.45 -11.03
CA ALA A 12 2.67 -3.61 -11.49
C ALA A 12 2.20 -2.19 -11.87
N GLY A 13 1.08 -2.08 -12.59
CA GLY A 13 0.49 -0.78 -12.94
C GLY A 13 0.04 0.03 -11.72
N LEU A 14 -0.57 -0.63 -10.74
CA LEU A 14 -0.98 -0.02 -9.47
C LEU A 14 0.22 0.54 -8.71
N PHE A 15 1.29 -0.25 -8.55
CA PHE A 15 2.49 0.18 -7.83
C PHE A 15 3.20 1.34 -8.55
N LYS A 16 3.24 1.32 -9.89
CA LYS A 16 3.76 2.44 -10.67
C LYS A 16 2.97 3.73 -10.41
N LYS A 17 1.64 3.66 -10.41
CA LYS A 17 0.78 4.82 -10.15
C LYS A 17 0.90 5.33 -8.72
N ALA A 18 1.01 4.43 -7.73
CA ALA A 18 1.24 4.80 -6.34
C ALA A 18 2.59 5.50 -6.15
N SER A 19 3.64 5.04 -6.84
CA SER A 19 4.95 5.69 -6.85
C SER A 19 4.89 7.09 -7.48
N GLU A 20 4.27 7.24 -8.65
CA GLU A 20 4.05 8.55 -9.29
C GLU A 20 3.27 9.50 -8.36
N PHE A 21 2.22 9.00 -7.70
CA PHE A 21 1.38 9.77 -6.78
C PHE A 21 2.15 10.23 -5.53
N CYS A 22 2.93 9.33 -4.89
CA CYS A 22 3.78 9.69 -3.75
C CYS A 22 4.76 10.79 -4.14
N THR A 23 5.45 10.65 -5.27
CA THR A 23 6.41 11.65 -5.75
C THR A 23 5.76 13.02 -6.03
N LEU A 24 4.55 13.04 -6.58
CA LEU A 24 3.86 14.29 -6.95
C LEU A 24 3.26 15.01 -5.76
N THR A 25 2.76 14.28 -4.76
CA THR A 25 1.96 14.85 -3.68
C THR A 25 2.67 14.85 -2.33
N GLY A 26 3.76 14.11 -2.18
CA GLY A 26 4.37 13.82 -0.88
C GLY A 26 3.51 12.94 0.02
N SER A 27 2.42 12.34 -0.49
CA SER A 27 1.61 11.39 0.28
C SER A 27 2.42 10.15 0.65
N GLU A 28 2.12 9.52 1.78
CA GLU A 28 2.82 8.32 2.23
C GLU A 28 1.93 7.06 2.19
N PRO A 29 1.62 6.50 1.01
CA PRO A 29 0.71 5.37 0.91
C PRO A 29 1.38 4.06 1.34
N ALA A 30 0.60 3.17 1.96
CA ALA A 30 0.89 1.75 2.08
C ALA A 30 -0.19 0.92 1.36
N ILE A 31 0.25 -0.02 0.52
CA ILE A 31 -0.62 -0.90 -0.27
C ILE A 31 -0.18 -2.34 -0.04
N VAL A 32 -1.12 -3.22 0.30
CA VAL A 32 -0.92 -4.68 0.37
C VAL A 32 -1.92 -5.36 -0.54
N VAL A 33 -1.45 -6.27 -1.39
CA VAL A 33 -2.30 -7.07 -2.28
C VAL A 33 -1.93 -8.55 -2.22
N PHE A 34 -2.94 -9.42 -2.20
CA PHE A 34 -2.78 -10.86 -2.23
C PHE A 34 -3.11 -11.39 -3.63
N SER A 35 -2.22 -12.22 -4.18
CA SER A 35 -2.46 -12.90 -5.45
C SER A 35 -3.49 -14.02 -5.29
N PRO A 36 -4.08 -14.52 -6.39
CA PRO A 36 -4.94 -15.70 -6.34
C PRO A 36 -4.28 -16.98 -5.81
N GLY A 37 -2.95 -17.01 -5.66
CA GLY A 37 -2.21 -18.10 -5.02
C GLY A 37 -1.69 -17.71 -3.63
N ASP A 38 -2.42 -16.85 -2.93
CA ASP A 38 -2.19 -16.39 -1.54
C ASP A 38 -0.83 -15.75 -1.24
N LYS A 39 -0.05 -15.44 -2.28
CA LYS A 39 1.19 -14.68 -2.13
C LYS A 39 0.91 -13.19 -1.93
N ALA A 40 1.46 -12.62 -0.85
CA ALA A 40 1.42 -11.20 -0.55
C ALA A 40 2.46 -10.39 -1.35
N TYR A 41 2.08 -9.16 -1.69
CA TYR A 41 2.95 -8.15 -2.29
C TYR A 41 2.60 -6.79 -1.70
N SER A 42 3.60 -5.94 -1.51
CA SER A 42 3.39 -4.61 -0.96
C SER A 42 4.11 -3.51 -1.76
N PHE A 43 3.58 -2.31 -1.65
CA PHE A 43 4.22 -1.05 -2.03
C PHE A 43 4.03 -0.07 -0.87
N SER A 44 5.08 0.68 -0.56
CA SER A 44 5.06 1.74 0.44
C SER A 44 5.97 2.84 -0.02
N CYS A 45 5.64 4.08 0.33
CA CYS A 45 6.50 5.23 0.16
C CYS A 45 6.32 6.07 1.42
N PRO A 46 7.35 6.29 2.26
CA PRO A 46 8.78 6.04 2.03
C PRO A 46 9.25 4.57 2.20
N GLY A 47 8.65 3.80 3.11
CA GLY A 47 9.03 2.41 3.40
C GLY A 47 7.98 1.69 4.24
N VAL A 48 7.94 0.35 4.19
CA VAL A 48 6.86 -0.42 4.84
C VAL A 48 6.90 -0.23 6.35
N SER A 49 8.09 -0.38 6.95
CA SER A 49 8.27 -0.18 8.39
C SER A 49 7.92 1.24 8.82
N GLU A 50 8.38 2.26 8.07
CA GLU A 50 8.13 3.66 8.40
C GLU A 50 6.64 4.01 8.34
N VAL A 51 5.92 3.53 7.33
CA VAL A 51 4.48 3.79 7.22
C VAL A 51 3.70 3.02 8.30
N ILE A 52 4.12 1.81 8.65
CA ILE A 52 3.50 1.04 9.76
C ILE A 52 3.75 1.73 11.10
N GLU A 53 4.99 2.11 11.39
CA GLU A 53 5.34 2.82 12.63
C GLU A 53 4.53 4.11 12.76
N LYS A 54 4.39 4.89 11.68
CA LYS A 54 3.54 6.09 11.68
C LYS A 54 2.08 5.77 11.94
N TYR A 55 1.55 4.70 11.34
CA TYR A 55 0.17 4.28 11.54
C TYR A 55 -0.11 3.80 12.98
N GLU A 56 0.80 3.01 13.56
CA GLU A 56 0.67 2.49 14.92
C GLU A 56 0.84 3.58 15.99
N ASN A 57 1.67 4.59 15.71
CA ASN A 57 1.92 5.71 16.62
C ASN A 57 1.00 6.91 16.40
N GLU A 58 0.14 6.88 15.36
CA GLU A 58 -0.89 7.89 15.15
C GLU A 58 -1.97 7.74 16.24
N PRO A 59 -2.18 8.77 17.09
CA PRO A 59 -3.24 8.73 18.08
C PRO A 59 -4.57 8.63 17.33
N SER A 60 -5.21 7.48 17.45
CA SER A 60 -6.46 7.18 16.76
C SER A 60 -7.43 8.37 16.84
N HIS A 61 -7.85 8.89 15.70
CA HIS A 61 -9.03 9.76 15.58
C HIS A 61 -10.35 9.04 15.98
N LEU A 62 -10.27 7.87 16.62
CA LEU A 62 -11.35 7.35 17.45
C LEU A 62 -11.45 8.26 18.67
N SER A 63 -12.35 9.22 18.56
CA SER A 63 -12.82 10.08 19.63
C SER A 63 -12.71 9.41 21.00
N THR A 64 -11.95 10.05 21.89
CA THR A 64 -12.27 10.15 23.29
C THR A 64 -13.78 10.39 23.44
N VAL A 65 -14.54 9.34 23.75
CA VAL A 65 -15.79 9.47 24.48
C VAL A 65 -15.40 9.16 25.93
N GLN A 66 -15.04 10.22 26.66
CA GLN A 66 -15.22 10.23 28.11
C GLN A 66 -16.65 10.67 28.40
#